data_AF-A0A0R3T3G3-F1
#
_entry.id   AF-A0A0R3T3G3-F1
#
_cell.length_a   1.000
_cell.length_b   1.000
_cell.length_c   1.000
_cell.angle_alpha   90.00
_cell.angle_beta   90.00
_cell.angle_gamma   90.00
#
_symmetry.space_group_name_H-M   'P 1'
#
loop_
_entity.id
_entity.type
_entity.pdbx_description
1 polymer ?
#
loop_
_entity_poly.entity_id
_entity_poly.type
_entity_poly.pdbx_seq_one_letter_code
_entity_poly.pdbx_strand_id
1 'polypeptide(L)'
;MSIKGVFAIACQILGHNMKFSTVFVILCIFSLSFACKPSGEDEAPILANVEIPKKMLGAPIALTENDMNELYFKKALNTAIKKLNDSNTCHNFKLERVSAATKKVVGGLEYKIKFDVRPIFDGADKEECSQSHYLNSGDVQSVEVLAWLQPWKSDVPQTLAFTSTKTLGSNGMFLNP
;
A
#
# COMPACT_ATOMS: atom_id res chain seq x y z
N MET A 1 -49.02 1.28 19.22
CA MET A 1 -48.27 2.19 20.13
C MET A 1 -46.98 2.56 19.39
N SER A 2 -47.01 3.56 18.51
CA SER A 2 -47.02 5.01 18.76
C SER A 2 -45.60 5.60 18.91
N ILE A 3 -45.10 6.08 17.77
CA ILE A 3 -44.41 7.37 17.49
C ILE A 3 -43.03 7.65 18.13
N LYS A 4 -42.21 8.31 17.28
CA LYS A 4 -41.17 9.35 17.52
C LYS A 4 -39.76 8.77 17.42
N GLY A 5 -38.87 9.24 16.56
CA GLY A 5 -38.61 10.57 16.00
C GLY A 5 -37.07 10.63 15.90
N VAL A 6 -36.39 11.29 14.96
CA VAL A 6 -36.20 12.74 14.77
C VAL A 6 -35.18 12.81 13.60
N PHE A 7 -35.46 13.41 12.43
CA PHE A 7 -35.49 14.83 12.02
C PHE A 7 -34.12 15.49 11.71
N ALA A 8 -34.19 16.43 10.74
CA ALA A 8 -33.21 17.40 10.18
C ALA A 8 -32.37 16.88 9.00
N ILE A 9 -32.58 17.28 7.72
CA ILE A 9 -32.76 18.59 7.03
C ILE A 9 -31.44 19.39 6.85
N ALA A 10 -30.97 19.46 5.60
CA ALA A 10 -30.39 20.63 4.92
C ALA A 10 -30.28 20.27 3.41
N CYS A 11 -31.07 20.81 2.49
CA CYS A 11 -31.08 22.18 1.94
C CYS A 11 -29.74 22.60 1.33
N GLN A 12 -29.61 22.48 0.00
CA GLN A 12 -28.80 23.39 -0.81
C GLN A 12 -29.49 23.58 -2.17
N ILE A 13 -30.11 24.75 -2.32
CA ILE A 13 -30.66 25.32 -3.55
C ILE A 13 -29.58 26.22 -4.14
N LEU A 14 -29.22 26.04 -5.41
CA LEU A 14 -28.78 27.13 -6.28
C LEU A 14 -28.73 26.65 -7.74
N GLY A 15 -29.57 27.24 -8.59
CA GLY A 15 -29.58 26.99 -10.04
C GLY A 15 -30.89 27.43 -10.67
N HIS A 16 -30.90 28.68 -11.15
CA HIS A 16 -32.05 29.53 -11.43
C HIS A 16 -32.77 29.26 -12.77
N ASN A 17 -34.06 29.66 -12.83
CA ASN A 17 -34.87 30.11 -13.99
C ASN A 17 -35.48 29.06 -14.96
N MET A 18 -36.79 28.78 -14.83
CA MET A 18 -37.87 29.24 -15.75
C MET A 18 -39.23 28.55 -15.48
N LYS A 19 -40.15 29.31 -14.86
CA LYS A 19 -41.62 29.46 -15.05
C LYS A 19 -42.52 28.24 -15.39
N PHE A 20 -43.30 27.84 -14.37
CA PHE A 20 -44.78 27.73 -14.32
C PHE A 20 -45.57 27.33 -15.59
N SER A 21 -46.28 26.19 -15.52
CA SER A 21 -47.74 26.15 -15.28
C SER A 21 -48.49 25.07 -16.09
N THR A 22 -49.31 24.32 -15.36
CA THR A 22 -50.60 23.70 -15.76
C THR A 22 -50.62 22.28 -16.33
N VAL A 23 -50.87 21.33 -15.41
CA VAL A 23 -51.90 20.27 -15.45
C VAL A 23 -52.03 19.43 -16.74
N PHE A 24 -51.48 18.22 -16.70
CA PHE A 24 -51.96 17.06 -17.48
C PHE A 24 -52.10 15.87 -16.50
N VAL A 25 -53.30 15.56 -15.98
CA VAL A 25 -54.40 14.83 -16.64
C VAL A 25 -54.20 13.31 -16.50
N ILE A 26 -55.11 12.72 -15.71
CA ILE A 26 -55.58 11.32 -15.69
C ILE A 26 -54.84 10.34 -14.75
N LEU A 27 -55.33 10.33 -13.52
CA LEU A 27 -55.58 9.10 -12.75
C LEU A 27 -56.96 8.53 -13.15
N CYS A 28 -57.10 7.19 -13.10
CA CYS A 28 -58.31 6.34 -12.94
C CYS A 28 -58.27 5.15 -13.92
N ILE A 29 -57.70 3.99 -13.52
CA ILE A 29 -58.36 2.84 -12.85
C ILE A 29 -59.31 2.09 -13.80
N PHE A 30 -59.03 0.79 -14.01
CA PHE A 30 -59.89 -0.40 -14.28
C PHE A 30 -58.96 -1.44 -14.96
N SER A 31 -58.64 -2.62 -14.42
CA SER A 31 -59.55 -3.74 -14.17
C SER A 31 -58.82 -4.85 -13.40
N LEU A 32 -59.55 -5.57 -12.54
CA LEU A 32 -59.11 -6.73 -11.77
C LEU A 32 -59.08 -8.02 -12.61
N SER A 33 -58.12 -8.89 -12.25
CA SER A 33 -58.12 -10.36 -12.32
C SER A 33 -58.12 -11.06 -13.69
N PHE A 34 -57.12 -11.91 -13.94
CA PHE A 34 -57.22 -13.38 -13.93
C PHE A 34 -55.89 -14.03 -14.34
N ALA A 35 -55.68 -15.25 -13.85
CA ALA A 35 -54.72 -16.27 -14.26
C ALA A 35 -53.38 -16.36 -13.48
N CYS A 36 -53.36 -17.34 -12.60
CA CYS A 36 -52.20 -17.91 -11.91
C CYS A 36 -51.43 -18.86 -12.87
N LYS A 37 -50.11 -18.68 -13.03
CA LYS A 37 -49.07 -19.73 -13.26
C LYS A 37 -47.70 -19.12 -13.61
N PRO A 38 -46.58 -19.85 -13.47
CA PRO A 38 -46.07 -20.66 -12.36
C PRO A 38 -44.78 -20.03 -11.77
N SER A 39 -44.33 -20.60 -10.65
CA SER A 39 -43.03 -20.37 -10.01
C SER A 39 -41.86 -20.36 -11.01
N GLY A 40 -41.22 -19.20 -11.17
CA GLY A 40 -39.89 -19.04 -11.74
C GLY A 40 -38.93 -18.75 -10.59
N GLU A 41 -37.89 -19.57 -10.53
CA GLU A 41 -36.97 -19.79 -9.42
C GLU A 41 -36.17 -18.52 -9.04
N ASP A 42 -35.80 -18.45 -7.77
CA ASP A 42 -34.79 -17.54 -7.24
C ASP A 42 -33.48 -17.70 -8.03
N GLU A 43 -33.27 -16.89 -9.07
CA GLU A 43 -31.93 -16.71 -9.63
C GLU A 43 -31.10 -15.90 -8.64
N ALA A 44 -30.51 -16.62 -7.69
CA ALA A 44 -29.31 -16.17 -7.01
C ALA A 44 -28.30 -15.70 -8.07
N PRO A 45 -27.66 -14.53 -7.93
CA PRO A 45 -26.61 -14.15 -8.84
C PRO A 45 -25.54 -15.24 -8.78
N ILE A 46 -25.34 -15.91 -9.92
CA ILE A 46 -24.36 -16.96 -10.11
C ILE A 46 -23.03 -16.40 -9.60
N LEU A 47 -22.56 -16.95 -8.49
CA LEU A 47 -21.22 -16.72 -7.96
C LEU A 47 -20.28 -17.21 -9.06
N ALA A 48 -19.88 -16.30 -9.95
CA ALA A 48 -18.82 -16.55 -10.90
C ALA A 48 -17.69 -17.20 -10.11
N ASN A 49 -17.31 -18.40 -10.52
CA ASN A 49 -16.14 -19.08 -9.98
C ASN A 49 -14.95 -18.14 -10.16
N VAL A 50 -14.65 -17.34 -9.14
CA VAL A 50 -13.39 -16.63 -9.04
C VAL A 50 -12.39 -17.76 -8.87
N GLU A 51 -11.72 -18.13 -9.96
CA GLU A 51 -10.52 -18.94 -9.89
C GLU A 51 -9.54 -18.15 -9.02
N ILE A 52 -9.51 -18.45 -7.72
CA ILE A 52 -8.50 -17.94 -6.82
C ILE A 52 -7.22 -18.66 -7.26
N PRO A 53 -6.27 -17.97 -7.93
CA PRO A 53 -5.06 -18.64 -8.38
C PRO A 53 -4.39 -19.27 -7.16
N LYS A 54 -4.15 -20.58 -7.24
CA LYS A 54 -3.54 -21.35 -6.15
C LYS A 54 -2.10 -20.85 -5.94
N LYS A 55 -1.95 -19.89 -5.02
CA LYS A 55 -0.66 -19.29 -4.66
C LYS A 55 0.20 -20.37 -3.99
N MET A 56 1.27 -20.80 -4.68
CA MET A 56 2.22 -21.76 -4.11
C MET A 56 2.93 -21.14 -2.91
N LEU A 57 2.77 -21.74 -1.73
CA LEU A 57 3.49 -21.33 -0.54
C LEU A 57 4.95 -21.79 -0.67
N GLY A 58 5.89 -20.84 -0.68
CA GLY A 58 7.33 -21.11 -0.76
C GLY A 58 8.00 -20.74 -2.07
N ALA A 59 7.25 -20.40 -3.11
CA ALA A 59 7.80 -19.66 -4.25
C ALA A 59 7.83 -18.15 -3.92
N PRO A 60 8.81 -17.38 -4.40
CA PRO A 60 8.73 -15.93 -4.36
C PRO A 60 7.50 -15.46 -5.16
N ILE A 61 6.63 -14.67 -4.53
CA ILE A 61 5.52 -14.00 -5.22
C ILE A 61 5.77 -12.50 -5.21
N ALA A 62 5.63 -11.85 -6.37
CA ALA A 62 5.66 -10.40 -6.50
C ALA A 62 4.54 -9.77 -5.66
N LEU A 63 4.88 -8.70 -4.95
CA LEU A 63 3.94 -7.95 -4.12
C LEU A 63 3.22 -6.88 -4.94
N THR A 64 1.91 -6.77 -4.73
CA THR A 64 1.09 -5.66 -5.23
C THR A 64 1.23 -4.44 -4.31
N GLU A 65 0.69 -3.30 -4.72
CA GLU A 65 0.61 -2.11 -3.86
C GLU A 65 -0.16 -2.37 -2.56
N ASN A 66 -1.23 -3.16 -2.61
CA ASN A 66 -1.97 -3.57 -1.42
C ASN A 66 -1.10 -4.42 -0.49
N ASP A 67 -0.35 -5.38 -1.03
CA ASP A 67 0.58 -6.19 -0.21
C ASP A 67 1.67 -5.30 0.44
N MET A 68 2.16 -4.28 -0.27
CA MET A 68 3.15 -3.34 0.26
C MET A 68 2.58 -2.40 1.33
N ASN A 69 1.25 -2.32 1.44
CA ASN A 69 0.60 -1.58 2.52
C ASN A 69 0.44 -2.40 3.81
N GLU A 70 0.70 -3.71 3.78
CA GLU A 70 0.64 -4.61 4.94
C GLU A 70 1.67 -4.22 6.01
N LEU A 71 1.30 -4.43 7.28
CA LEU A 71 2.13 -4.11 8.44
C LEU A 71 3.52 -4.73 8.39
N TYR A 72 3.61 -6.02 8.06
CA TYR A 72 4.89 -6.74 8.06
C TYR A 72 5.84 -6.27 6.97
N PHE A 73 5.32 -5.90 5.79
CA PHE A 73 6.13 -5.30 4.75
C PHE A 73 6.68 -3.94 5.20
N LYS A 74 5.82 -3.07 5.76
CA LYS A 74 6.23 -1.76 6.28
C LYS A 74 7.29 -1.88 7.38
N LYS A 75 7.15 -2.86 8.28
CA LYS A 75 8.17 -3.18 9.29
C LYS A 75 9.50 -3.56 8.61
N ALA A 76 9.48 -4.49 7.66
CA ALA A 76 10.68 -4.93 6.94
C ALA A 76 11.41 -3.78 6.23
N LEU A 77 10.67 -2.94 5.50
CA LEU A 77 11.20 -1.77 4.81
C LEU A 77 11.79 -0.74 5.78
N ASN A 78 11.05 -0.41 6.86
CA ASN A 78 11.52 0.55 7.86
C ASN A 78 12.78 0.05 8.57
N THR A 79 12.85 -1.23 8.91
CA THR A 79 14.05 -1.82 9.50
C THR A 79 15.25 -1.78 8.53
N ALA A 80 15.01 -2.03 7.24
CA ALA A 80 16.06 -1.91 6.23
C ALA A 80 16.59 -0.48 6.10
N ILE A 81 15.71 0.52 6.00
CA ILE A 81 16.11 1.93 5.92
C ILE A 81 16.82 2.37 7.21
N LYS A 82 16.30 1.97 8.37
CA LYS A 82 16.96 2.25 9.65
C LYS A 82 18.37 1.67 9.67
N LYS A 83 18.56 0.42 9.26
CA LYS A 83 19.89 -0.19 9.20
C LYS A 83 20.82 0.52 8.22
N LEU A 84 20.32 1.04 7.10
CA LEU A 84 21.11 1.90 6.20
C LEU A 84 21.59 3.16 6.91
N ASN A 85 20.70 3.86 7.62
CA ASN A 85 21.05 5.05 8.39
C ASN A 85 22.06 4.72 9.51
N ASP A 86 21.79 3.68 10.29
CA ASP A 86 22.65 3.24 11.40
C ASP A 86 24.05 2.82 10.92
N SER A 87 24.20 2.44 9.65
CA SER A 87 25.49 2.04 9.05
C SER A 87 26.27 3.21 8.44
N ASN A 88 25.70 4.42 8.37
CA ASN A 88 26.34 5.57 7.74
C ASN A 88 26.35 6.77 8.69
N THR A 89 27.54 7.19 9.12
CA THR A 89 27.66 8.26 10.12
C THR A 89 27.34 9.65 9.56
N CYS A 90 27.67 9.92 8.31
CA CYS A 90 27.57 11.26 7.70
C CYS A 90 26.29 11.50 6.90
N HIS A 91 25.48 10.45 6.69
CA HIS A 91 24.30 10.50 5.84
C HIS A 91 23.14 9.72 6.41
N ASN A 92 21.95 10.31 6.31
CA ASN A 92 20.69 9.60 6.41
C ASN A 92 20.13 9.33 5.01
N PHE A 93 19.24 8.36 4.90
CA PHE A 93 18.60 7.99 3.65
C PHE A 93 17.10 8.25 3.71
N LYS A 94 16.61 9.00 2.73
CA LYS A 94 15.18 9.20 2.47
C LYS A 94 14.71 8.23 1.40
N LEU A 95 13.66 7.48 1.69
CA LEU A 95 13.00 6.64 0.68
C LEU A 95 12.36 7.51 -0.41
N GLU A 96 12.70 7.25 -1.67
CA GLU A 96 12.04 7.83 -2.84
C GLU A 96 10.86 6.95 -3.27
N ARG A 97 11.12 5.66 -3.47
CA ARG A 97 10.10 4.68 -3.85
C ARG A 97 10.55 3.25 -3.61
N VAL A 98 9.59 2.32 -3.54
CA VAL A 98 9.84 0.90 -3.72
C VAL A 98 9.64 0.56 -5.20
N SER A 99 10.67 0.01 -5.85
CA SER A 99 10.64 -0.32 -7.29
C SER A 99 10.14 -1.73 -7.56
N ALA A 100 10.42 -2.68 -6.66
CA ALA A 100 9.87 -4.02 -6.72
C ALA A 100 9.96 -4.70 -5.35
N ALA A 101 9.05 -5.62 -5.06
CA ALA A 101 9.17 -6.48 -3.89
C ALA A 101 8.63 -7.87 -4.15
N THR A 102 9.22 -8.88 -3.50
CA THR A 102 8.72 -10.25 -3.49
C THR A 102 8.64 -10.78 -2.06
N LYS A 103 7.64 -11.62 -1.79
CA LYS A 103 7.46 -12.34 -0.52
C LYS A 103 7.56 -13.84 -0.76
N LYS A 104 8.33 -14.52 0.09
CA LYS A 104 8.45 -15.98 0.13
C LYS A 104 8.16 -16.48 1.53
N VAL A 105 7.32 -17.51 1.63
CA VAL A 105 7.05 -18.20 2.91
C VAL A 105 8.13 -19.27 3.11
N VAL A 106 8.87 -19.17 4.21
CA VAL A 106 9.91 -20.14 4.63
C VAL A 106 9.62 -20.55 6.08
N GLY A 107 10.64 -20.70 6.94
CA GLY A 107 10.44 -20.67 8.39
C GLY A 107 10.07 -19.28 8.90
N GLY A 108 9.28 -18.49 8.17
CA GLY A 108 9.03 -17.06 8.36
C GLY A 108 8.55 -16.41 7.06
N LEU A 109 8.52 -15.09 7.04
CA LEU A 109 8.31 -14.29 5.84
C LEU A 109 9.67 -13.73 5.41
N GLU A 110 10.12 -14.14 4.23
CA GLU A 110 11.28 -13.55 3.57
C GLU A 110 10.81 -12.53 2.54
N TYR A 111 11.24 -11.29 2.70
CA TYR A 111 11.00 -10.20 1.77
C TYR A 111 12.30 -9.87 1.04
N LYS A 112 12.23 -9.83 -0.29
CA LYS A 112 13.25 -9.19 -1.12
C LYS A 112 12.67 -7.88 -1.62
N ILE A 113 13.27 -6.76 -1.24
CA ILE A 113 12.73 -5.42 -1.52
C ILE A 113 13.78 -4.64 -2.29
N LYS A 114 13.41 -4.17 -3.48
CA LYS A 114 14.17 -3.20 -4.28
C LYS A 114 13.55 -1.82 -4.08
N PHE A 115 14.36 -0.87 -3.65
CA PHE A 115 13.90 0.48 -3.36
C PHE A 115 14.99 1.51 -3.68
N ASP A 116 14.54 2.72 -4.00
CA ASP A 116 15.39 3.85 -4.33
C ASP A 116 15.43 4.78 -3.11
N VAL A 117 16.63 5.16 -2.70
CA VAL A 117 16.86 6.10 -1.60
C VAL A 117 17.70 7.28 -2.05
N ARG A 118 17.43 8.45 -1.50
CA ARG A 118 18.27 9.63 -1.62
C ARG A 118 19.05 9.84 -0.34
N PRO A 119 20.38 9.91 -0.39
CA PRO A 119 21.16 10.30 0.77
C PRO A 119 20.98 11.78 1.05
N ILE A 120 20.94 12.09 2.34
CA ILE A 120 20.82 13.43 2.92
C ILE A 120 22.01 13.57 3.86
N PHE A 121 22.84 14.58 3.62
CA PHE A 121 23.96 14.88 4.50
C PHE A 121 23.45 15.31 5.88
N ASP A 122 23.91 14.62 6.92
CA ASP A 122 23.54 14.85 8.33
C ASP A 122 24.79 14.72 9.25
N GLY A 123 25.93 15.15 8.72
CA GLY A 123 27.22 15.11 9.39
C GLY A 123 27.77 16.48 9.77
N ALA A 124 26.96 17.54 9.73
CA ALA A 124 27.44 18.91 9.95
C ALA A 124 28.05 19.14 11.34
N ASP A 125 27.66 18.33 12.32
CA ASP A 125 28.13 18.33 13.71
C ASP A 125 29.28 17.34 13.97
N LYS A 126 29.71 16.58 12.95
CA LYS A 126 30.69 15.50 13.08
C LYS A 126 31.96 15.86 12.33
N GLU A 127 33.07 15.99 13.05
CA GLU A 127 34.37 16.38 12.49
C GLU A 127 34.81 15.45 11.34
N GLU A 128 34.57 14.14 11.49
CA GLU A 128 34.85 13.10 10.49
C GLU A 128 34.07 13.24 9.18
N CYS A 129 32.97 14.00 9.18
CA CYS A 129 32.10 14.21 8.01
C CYS A 129 32.40 15.50 7.25
N SER A 130 33.43 16.27 7.66
CA SER A 130 33.79 17.57 7.07
C SER A 130 34.43 17.48 5.68
N GLN A 131 34.65 16.26 5.17
CA GLN A 131 35.33 16.02 3.90
C GLN A 131 34.37 16.17 2.70
N SER A 132 34.86 16.75 1.59
CA SER A 132 34.03 17.15 0.44
C SER A 132 33.30 16.00 -0.26
N HIS A 133 33.81 14.77 -0.15
CA HIS A 133 33.17 13.58 -0.71
C HIS A 133 31.83 13.26 -0.07
N TYR A 134 31.65 13.58 1.21
CA TYR A 134 30.36 13.39 1.88
C TYR A 134 29.32 14.42 1.43
N LEU A 135 29.72 15.59 0.94
CA LEU A 135 28.79 16.64 0.55
C LEU A 135 28.08 16.37 -0.79
N ASN A 136 28.65 15.51 -1.64
CA ASN A 136 28.22 15.32 -3.02
C ASN A 136 27.49 13.99 -3.30
N SER A 137 26.97 13.29 -2.28
CA SER A 137 26.35 11.98 -2.47
C SER A 137 24.93 12.01 -3.08
N GLY A 138 24.39 13.17 -3.46
CA GLY A 138 22.95 13.44 -3.72
C GLY A 138 22.24 12.62 -4.82
N ASP A 139 22.96 11.74 -5.51
CA ASP A 139 22.39 10.80 -6.45
C ASP A 139 21.52 9.76 -5.75
N VAL A 140 20.39 9.44 -6.38
CA VAL A 140 19.49 8.38 -5.94
C VAL A 140 20.22 7.04 -6.02
N GLN A 141 20.25 6.30 -4.92
CA GLN A 141 20.84 4.98 -4.79
C GLN A 141 19.74 3.92 -4.90
N SER A 142 19.95 2.92 -5.77
CA SER A 142 19.07 1.76 -5.83
C SER A 142 19.63 0.65 -4.94
N VAL A 143 18.79 0.15 -4.04
CA VAL A 143 19.15 -0.84 -3.03
C VAL A 143 18.20 -2.03 -3.11
N GLU A 144 18.75 -3.23 -3.12
CA GLU A 144 18.03 -4.48 -2.84
C GLU A 144 18.37 -4.94 -1.43
N VAL A 145 17.36 -5.28 -0.64
CA VAL A 145 17.51 -5.86 0.69
C VAL A 145 16.79 -7.19 0.78
N LEU A 146 17.39 -8.13 1.51
CA LEU A 146 16.74 -9.35 1.97
C LEU A 146 16.42 -9.23 3.46
N ALA A 147 15.13 -9.22 3.79
CA ALA A 147 14.64 -9.10 5.16
C ALA A 147 13.84 -10.35 5.55
N TRP A 148 14.13 -10.91 6.72
CA TRP A 148 13.47 -12.11 7.23
C TRP A 148 12.75 -11.81 8.54
N LEU A 149 11.47 -12.16 8.59
CA LEU A 149 10.60 -11.90 9.74
C LEU A 149 9.99 -13.22 10.24
N GLN A 150 10.05 -13.43 11.55
CA GLN A 150 9.38 -14.54 12.23
C GLN A 150 8.46 -13.97 13.32
N PRO A 151 7.20 -13.57 12.99
CA PRO A 151 6.34 -12.86 13.94
C PRO A 151 6.11 -13.59 15.26
N TRP A 152 6.15 -14.93 15.26
CA TRP A 152 6.02 -15.76 16.46
C TRP A 152 7.27 -15.82 17.35
N LYS A 153 8.42 -15.29 16.89
CA LYS A 153 9.64 -15.17 17.69
C LYS A 153 9.98 -13.72 18.02
N SER A 154 9.83 -12.82 17.05
CA SER A 154 10.12 -11.40 17.19
C SER A 154 9.36 -10.57 16.17
N ASP A 155 8.90 -9.41 16.62
CA ASP A 155 8.26 -8.40 15.78
C ASP A 155 9.25 -7.57 14.95
N VAL A 156 10.56 -7.73 15.18
CA VAL A 156 11.61 -7.00 14.49
C VAL A 156 12.16 -7.86 13.34
N PRO A 157 12.03 -7.41 12.08
CA PRO A 157 12.64 -8.08 10.93
C PRO A 157 14.16 -8.10 11.03
N GLN A 158 14.78 -9.20 10.65
CA GLN A 158 16.23 -9.31 10.50
C GLN A 158 16.62 -8.93 9.08
N THR A 159 17.48 -7.92 8.92
CA THR A 159 18.05 -7.59 7.60
C THR A 159 19.29 -8.45 7.35
N LEU A 160 19.18 -9.37 6.41
CA LEU A 160 20.19 -10.39 6.12
C LEU A 160 21.31 -9.87 5.23
N ALA A 161 20.97 -9.14 4.16
CA ALA A 161 21.94 -8.63 3.20
C ALA A 161 21.43 -7.36 2.51
N PHE A 162 22.35 -6.48 2.15
CA PHE A 162 22.13 -5.43 1.17
C PHE A 162 22.89 -5.75 -0.12
N THR A 163 22.34 -5.33 -1.24
CA THR A 163 23.03 -5.29 -2.52
C THR A 163 22.63 -3.99 -3.18
N SER A 164 23.61 -3.18 -3.59
CA SER A 164 23.33 -1.97 -4.36
C SER A 164 23.99 -2.08 -5.72
N THR A 165 23.39 -1.39 -6.68
CA THR A 165 23.90 -1.29 -8.05
C THR A 165 24.77 -0.04 -8.26
N LYS A 166 24.97 0.77 -7.22
CA LYS A 166 25.68 2.06 -7.29
C LYS A 166 26.79 2.16 -6.24
N THR A 167 26.85 3.28 -5.50
CA THR A 167 27.99 3.62 -4.64
C THR A 167 27.89 3.00 -3.25
N LEU A 168 26.82 2.25 -2.94
CA LEU A 168 26.68 1.54 -1.67
C LEU A 168 27.24 0.10 -1.78
N GLY A 169 27.93 -0.34 -0.74
CA GLY A 169 28.46 -1.70 -0.60
C GLY A 169 27.41 -2.68 -0.09
N SER A 170 27.79 -3.95 0.02
CA SER A 170 26.92 -5.04 0.51
C SER A 170 26.52 -4.90 2.00
N ASN A 171 27.25 -4.05 2.73
CA ASN A 171 26.95 -3.64 4.10
C ASN A 171 26.06 -2.38 4.18
N GLY A 172 25.72 -1.78 3.03
CA GLY A 172 24.96 -0.53 2.99
C GLY A 172 25.78 0.73 3.25
N MET A 173 27.11 0.64 3.35
CA MET A 173 28.02 1.80 3.47
C MET A 173 28.44 2.31 2.09
N PHE A 174 28.81 3.58 1.95
CA PHE A 174 29.45 4.06 0.72
C PHE A 174 30.79 3.35 0.45
N LEU A 175 31.01 2.89 -0.78
CA LEU A 175 32.19 2.11 -1.21
C LEU A 175 33.48 2.94 -1.29
N ASN A 176 33.35 4.24 -1.50
CA ASN A 176 34.43 5.21 -1.43
C ASN A 176 33.89 6.42 -0.66
N PRO A 177 34.07 6.46 0.68
CA PRO A 177 33.98 7.71 1.41
C PRO A 177 35.10 8.61 0.91
#